data_AF-X0X946-F1
#
_entry.id   AF-X0X946-F1
#
_cell.length_a   1.000
_cell.length_b   1.000
_cell.length_c   1.000
_cell.angle_alpha   90.00
_cell.angle_beta   90.00
_cell.angle_gamma   90.00
#
_symmetry.space_group_name_H-M   'P 1'
#
loop_
_entity.id
_entity.type
_entity.pdbx_description
1 polymer ?
#
loop_
_entity_poly.entity_id
_entity_poly.type
_entity_poly.pdbx_seq_one_letter_code
_entity_poly.pdbx_strand_id
1 'polypeptide(L)'
;MFIVWRVPERRSTLDIDFLARFNNQITNIEKMIKDVCRTEVVPDGLVFDPETVKGQRIKEDADYEGVRMKFLGFLDRSRIYMQIDIGFGDITYPKSKLIEYPVILDFPKPHLKGYPAESVVSEKFEA
;
A
#
# COMPACT_ATOMS: atom_id res chain seq x y z
N MET A 1 -4.29 8.23 -2.14
CA MET A 1 -4.02 9.69 -1.97
C MET A 1 -5.25 10.56 -1.69
N PHE A 2 -6.41 10.33 -2.34
CA PHE A 2 -7.59 11.20 -2.20
C PHE A 2 -8.09 11.43 -0.76
N ILE A 3 -7.87 10.48 0.15
CA ILE A 3 -8.18 10.63 1.58
C ILE A 3 -7.38 11.79 2.20
N VAL A 4 -6.09 11.90 1.87
CA VAL A 4 -5.18 12.95 2.37
C VAL A 4 -5.62 14.33 1.86
N TRP A 5 -6.05 14.41 0.59
CA TRP A 5 -6.53 15.65 -0.02
C TRP A 5 -8.00 15.98 0.28
N ARG A 6 -8.68 15.14 1.08
CA ARG A 6 -10.09 15.33 1.47
C ARG A 6 -11.03 15.51 0.28
N VAL A 7 -10.77 14.79 -0.82
CA VAL A 7 -11.66 14.81 -2.00
C VAL A 7 -13.04 14.24 -1.60
N PRO A 8 -14.14 14.98 -1.83
CA PRO A 8 -15.50 14.51 -1.54
C PRO A 8 -15.91 13.40 -2.50
N GLU A 9 -16.92 12.62 -2.13
CA GLU A 9 -17.57 11.62 -3.02
C GLU A 9 -16.62 10.59 -3.66
N ARG A 10 -15.50 10.27 -3.00
CA ARG A 10 -14.57 9.25 -3.46
C ARG A 10 -15.17 7.85 -3.30
N ARG A 11 -14.93 6.98 -4.28
CA ARG A 11 -15.13 5.52 -4.12
C ARG A 11 -14.21 4.97 -3.03
N SER A 12 -14.66 3.94 -2.33
CA SER A 12 -13.79 3.13 -1.49
C SER A 12 -12.73 2.42 -2.35
N THR A 13 -11.48 2.39 -1.86
CA THR A 13 -10.37 1.64 -2.47
C THR A 13 -10.09 0.41 -1.60
N LEU A 14 -9.77 -0.72 -2.23
CA LEU A 14 -9.50 -1.98 -1.52
C LEU A 14 -8.01 -2.32 -1.48
N ASP A 15 -7.27 -1.74 -2.41
CA ASP A 15 -5.87 -1.89 -2.69
C ASP A 15 -5.03 -0.75 -2.10
N ILE A 16 -3.77 -1.08 -1.81
CA ILE A 16 -2.74 -0.17 -1.34
C ILE A 16 -1.61 -0.18 -2.38
N ASP A 17 -1.34 0.96 -3.00
CA ASP A 17 -0.30 1.07 -4.01
C ASP A 17 1.00 1.64 -3.44
N PHE A 18 2.12 1.01 -3.77
CA PHE A 18 3.46 1.51 -3.48
C PHE A 18 4.37 1.47 -4.72
N LEU A 19 5.29 2.43 -4.80
CA LEU A 19 6.44 2.36 -5.69
C LEU A 19 7.68 2.02 -4.86
N ALA A 20 8.25 0.86 -5.11
CA ALA A 20 9.42 0.36 -4.40
C ALA A 20 10.74 0.82 -5.03
N ARG A 21 11.77 1.00 -4.18
CA ARG A 21 13.16 1.29 -4.58
C ARG A 21 14.14 0.17 -4.18
N PHE A 22 13.62 -1.03 -3.98
CA PHE A 22 14.39 -2.21 -3.57
C PHE A 22 14.13 -3.37 -4.53
N ASN A 23 14.84 -4.49 -4.33
CA ASN A 23 14.75 -5.68 -5.20
C ASN A 23 13.31 -6.21 -5.30
N ASN A 24 12.84 -6.48 -6.53
CA ASN A 24 11.50 -6.99 -6.84
C ASN A 24 11.33 -8.51 -6.64
N GLN A 25 12.27 -9.18 -5.95
CA GLN A 25 12.12 -10.58 -5.60
C GLN A 25 10.96 -10.79 -4.63
N ILE A 26 9.96 -11.56 -5.08
CA ILE A 26 8.73 -11.86 -4.33
C ILE A 26 9.01 -12.38 -2.93
N THR A 27 9.97 -13.30 -2.78
CA THR A 27 10.33 -13.89 -1.47
C THR A 27 10.84 -12.85 -0.47
N ASN A 28 11.56 -11.82 -0.94
CA ASN A 28 12.03 -10.74 -0.08
C ASN A 28 10.87 -9.83 0.37
N ILE A 29 9.93 -9.56 -0.55
CA ILE A 29 8.73 -8.77 -0.27
C ILE A 29 7.82 -9.54 0.70
N GLU A 30 7.58 -10.84 0.46
CA GLU A 30 6.83 -11.71 1.35
C GLU A 30 7.41 -11.69 2.77
N LYS A 31 8.73 -11.84 2.90
CA LYS A 31 9.40 -11.77 4.20
C LYS A 31 9.15 -10.42 4.88
N MET A 32 9.33 -9.31 4.15
CA MET A 32 9.11 -7.97 4.67
C MET A 32 7.65 -7.76 5.13
N ILE A 33 6.67 -8.17 4.34
CA ILE A 33 5.25 -8.08 4.71
C ILE A 33 4.96 -8.94 5.94
N LYS A 34 5.51 -10.15 6.03
CA LYS A 34 5.38 -11.01 7.22
C LYS A 34 5.96 -10.37 8.46
N ASP A 35 7.10 -9.70 8.35
CA ASP A 35 7.72 -8.98 9.47
C ASP A 35 6.85 -7.78 9.90
N VAL A 36 6.26 -7.05 8.95
CA VAL A 36 5.28 -5.99 9.24
C VAL A 36 4.04 -6.55 9.95
N CYS A 37 3.47 -7.67 9.48
CA CYS A 37 2.31 -8.31 10.12
C CYS A 37 2.58 -8.77 11.56
N ARG A 38 3.84 -9.02 11.92
CA ARG A 38 4.26 -9.44 13.27
C ARG A 38 4.71 -8.29 14.17
N THR A 39 4.68 -7.06 13.67
CA THR A 39 5.10 -5.89 14.43
C THR A 39 4.13 -5.64 15.59
N GLU A 40 4.66 -5.54 16.80
CA GLU A 40 3.85 -5.19 17.97
C GLU A 40 3.37 -3.74 17.88
N VAL A 41 2.07 -3.54 18.07
CA VAL A 41 1.41 -2.22 18.01
C VAL A 41 0.52 -2.02 19.23
N VAL A 42 0.16 -0.77 19.48
CA VAL A 42 -0.91 -0.46 20.45
C VAL A 42 -2.19 -1.18 19.97
N PRO A 43 -2.88 -1.97 20.81
CA PRO A 43 -4.03 -2.75 20.38
C PRO A 43 -5.12 -1.87 19.75
N ASP A 44 -5.42 -2.13 18.48
CA ASP A 44 -6.44 -1.44 17.67
C ASP A 44 -7.56 -2.38 17.20
N GLY A 45 -7.49 -3.65 17.62
CA GLY A 45 -8.44 -4.70 17.27
C GLY A 45 -8.13 -5.45 15.98
N LEU A 46 -7.11 -5.02 15.22
CA LEU A 46 -6.68 -5.70 14.00
C LEU A 46 -5.63 -6.76 14.31
N VAL A 47 -5.79 -7.93 13.68
CA VAL A 47 -4.79 -9.00 13.68
C VAL A 47 -4.51 -9.40 12.24
N PHE A 48 -3.25 -9.43 11.83
CA PHE A 48 -2.83 -9.89 10.50
C PHE A 48 -2.25 -11.29 10.58
N ASP A 49 -2.59 -12.16 9.64
CA ASP A 49 -2.07 -13.52 9.56
C ASP A 49 -0.86 -13.58 8.59
N PRO A 50 0.38 -13.63 9.11
CA PRO A 50 1.58 -13.66 8.28
C PRO A 50 1.69 -14.95 7.45
N GLU A 51 1.05 -16.05 7.84
CA GLU A 51 1.13 -17.31 7.11
C GLU A 51 0.28 -17.30 5.84
N THR A 52 -0.67 -16.36 5.74
CA THR A 52 -1.48 -16.14 4.54
C THR A 52 -0.82 -15.24 3.49
N VAL A 53 0.33 -14.63 3.82
CA VAL A 53 1.06 -13.74 2.91
C VAL A 53 1.54 -14.52 1.69
N LYS A 54 1.06 -14.10 0.51
CA LYS A 54 1.47 -14.62 -0.78
C LYS A 54 1.68 -13.48 -1.77
N GLY A 55 2.80 -13.52 -2.47
CA GLY A 55 3.10 -12.62 -3.59
C GLY A 55 2.92 -13.29 -4.94
N GLN A 56 2.57 -12.49 -5.94
CA GLN A 56 2.54 -12.90 -7.34
C GLN A 56 3.07 -11.76 -8.22
N ARG A 57 3.69 -12.12 -9.35
CA ARG A 57 4.02 -11.14 -10.39
C ARG A 57 2.72 -10.59 -10.97
N ILE A 58 2.70 -9.29 -11.21
CA ILE A 58 1.69 -8.63 -12.03
C ILE A 58 2.39 -7.95 -13.19
N LYS A 59 1.76 -8.03 -14.36
CA LYS A 59 2.29 -7.42 -15.58
C LYS A 59 1.67 -6.03 -15.68
N GLU A 60 2.48 -5.01 -15.51
CA GLU A 60 2.19 -3.66 -16.00
C GLU A 60 2.93 -3.53 -17.32
N ASP A 61 2.45 -2.71 -18.25
CA ASP A 61 3.01 -2.51 -19.61
C ASP A 61 4.40 -1.80 -19.60
N ALA A 62 5.18 -1.98 -18.53
CA ALA A 62 6.50 -1.44 -18.29
C ALA A 62 7.58 -2.53 -18.34
N ASP A 63 8.84 -2.11 -18.48
CA ASP A 63 10.02 -3.00 -18.55
C ASP A 63 10.26 -3.83 -17.27
N TYR A 64 9.53 -3.56 -16.17
CA TYR A 64 9.66 -4.26 -14.89
C TYR A 64 8.32 -4.79 -14.39
N GLU A 65 8.25 -6.10 -14.13
CA GLU A 65 7.06 -6.73 -13.53
C GLU A 65 6.84 -6.25 -12.09
N GLY A 66 5.66 -5.68 -11.83
CA GLY A 66 5.16 -5.38 -10.51
C GLY A 66 4.92 -6.62 -9.65
N VAL A 67 4.67 -6.42 -8.37
CA VAL A 67 4.36 -7.50 -7.41
C VAL A 67 3.08 -7.16 -6.65
N ARG A 68 2.11 -8.07 -6.70
CA ARG A 68 0.89 -8.02 -5.89
C ARG A 68 1.02 -8.94 -4.69
N MET A 69 0.80 -8.40 -3.51
CA MET A 69 0.77 -9.11 -2.23
C MET A 69 -0.67 -9.27 -1.75
N LYS A 70 -1.02 -10.47 -1.30
CA LYS A 70 -2.31 -10.76 -0.66
C LYS A 70 -2.10 -11.45 0.67
N PHE A 71 -2.92 -11.10 1.66
CA PHE A 71 -2.94 -11.71 2.99
C PHE A 71 -4.27 -11.40 3.69
N LEU A 72 -4.50 -12.02 4.84
CA LEU A 72 -5.70 -11.84 5.65
C LEU A 72 -5.42 -10.96 6.86
N GLY A 73 -6.31 -10.00 7.08
CA GLY A 73 -6.50 -9.31 8.34
C GLY A 73 -7.82 -9.73 8.98
N PHE A 74 -7.91 -9.56 10.29
CA PHE A 74 -9.08 -9.90 11.09
C PHE A 74 -9.43 -8.74 12.01
N LEU A 75 -10.71 -8.40 12.06
CA LEU A 75 -11.28 -7.49 13.04
C LEU A 75 -12.39 -8.26 13.76
N ASP A 76 -12.07 -8.74 14.97
CA ASP A 76 -12.88 -9.74 15.68
C ASP A 76 -13.18 -10.95 14.76
N ARG A 77 -14.45 -11.26 14.47
CA ARG A 77 -14.84 -12.37 13.58
C ARG A 77 -14.82 -12.02 12.09
N SER A 78 -14.60 -10.75 11.74
CA SER A 78 -14.64 -10.28 10.36
C SER A 78 -13.32 -10.55 9.66
N ARG A 79 -13.38 -11.08 8.44
CA ARG A 79 -12.23 -11.33 7.58
C ARG A 79 -12.04 -10.19 6.60
N ILE A 80 -10.82 -9.66 6.52
CA ILE A 80 -10.45 -8.57 5.64
C ILE A 80 -9.38 -9.09 4.67
N TYR A 81 -9.68 -9.11 3.38
CA TYR A 81 -8.72 -9.46 2.35
C TYR A 81 -7.86 -8.24 2.04
N MET A 82 -6.58 -8.31 2.42
CA MET A 82 -5.61 -7.25 2.19
C MET A 82 -4.97 -7.45 0.81
N GLN A 83 -4.82 -6.36 0.06
CA GLN A 83 -4.08 -6.32 -1.18
C GLN A 83 -3.11 -5.14 -1.17
N ILE A 84 -1.85 -5.41 -1.51
CA ILE A 84 -0.82 -4.39 -1.71
C ILE A 84 -0.20 -4.60 -3.09
N ASP A 85 -0.25 -3.59 -3.93
CA ASP A 85 0.36 -3.58 -5.25
C ASP A 85 1.64 -2.75 -5.22
N ILE A 86 2.72 -3.33 -5.74
CA ILE A 86 4.06 -2.75 -5.68
C ILE A 86 4.61 -2.63 -7.10
N GLY A 87 4.68 -1.40 -7.59
CA GLY A 87 5.36 -1.03 -8.83
C GLY A 87 6.86 -0.84 -8.62
N PHE A 88 7.63 -0.91 -9.72
CA PHE A 88 9.09 -0.77 -9.72
C PHE A 88 9.56 0.03 -10.92
N GLY A 89 10.62 0.83 -10.74
CA GLY A 89 11.30 1.49 -11.85
C GLY A 89 10.69 2.81 -12.33
N ASP A 90 9.46 3.14 -11.89
CA ASP A 90 8.80 4.37 -12.33
C ASP A 90 9.47 5.64 -11.83
N ILE A 91 9.46 6.65 -12.70
CA ILE A 91 9.90 8.00 -12.37
C ILE A 91 8.68 8.78 -11.88
N THR A 92 8.69 9.15 -10.60
CA THR A 92 7.69 10.06 -10.05
C THR A 92 8.15 11.51 -10.23
N TYR A 93 7.41 12.26 -11.05
CA TYR A 93 7.61 13.69 -11.23
C TYR A 93 6.29 14.47 -11.08
N PRO A 94 6.22 15.49 -10.21
CA PRO A 94 7.24 15.91 -9.24
C PRO A 94 7.64 14.80 -8.25
N LYS A 95 8.72 15.00 -7.48
CA LYS A 95 9.15 14.00 -6.48
C LYS A 95 8.06 13.81 -5.40
N SER A 96 8.03 12.62 -4.78
CA SER A 96 7.13 12.36 -3.66
C SER A 96 7.31 13.34 -2.51
N LYS A 97 6.20 13.69 -1.87
CA LYS A 97 6.14 14.67 -0.78
C LYS A 97 5.87 13.96 0.54
N LEU A 98 6.41 14.48 1.64
CA LEU A 98 6.05 13.99 2.97
C LEU A 98 4.60 14.42 3.26
N ILE A 99 3.78 13.49 3.73
CA ILE A 99 2.38 13.71 4.07
C ILE A 99 2.08 13.18 5.46
N GLU A 100 1.15 13.83 6.16
CA GLU A 100 0.47 13.24 7.32
C GLU A 100 -0.73 12.45 6.83
N TYR A 101 -0.73 11.13 7.05
CA TYR A 101 -1.89 10.32 6.70
C TYR A 101 -2.96 10.44 7.80
N PRO A 102 -4.23 10.62 7.44
CA PRO A 102 -5.30 10.73 8.43
C PRO A 102 -5.51 9.40 9.18
N VAL A 103 -5.80 9.52 10.47
CA VAL A 103 -6.06 8.39 11.38
C VAL A 103 -7.54 8.30 11.71
N ILE A 104 -8.02 7.09 11.99
CA ILE A 104 -9.40 6.83 12.43
C ILE A 104 -9.49 6.82 13.97
N LEU A 105 -8.50 6.21 14.62
CA LEU A 105 -8.37 6.18 16.08
C LEU A 105 -7.51 7.36 16.56
N ASP A 106 -7.51 7.60 17.87
CA ASP A 106 -6.70 8.65 18.52
C ASP A 106 -5.23 8.26 18.64
N PHE A 107 -4.61 7.96 17.49
CA PHE A 107 -3.20 7.60 17.35
C PHE A 107 -2.40 8.71 16.67
N PRO A 108 -1.08 8.77 16.87
CA PRO A 108 -0.22 9.69 16.12
C PRO A 108 -0.39 9.49 14.62
N LYS A 109 -0.53 10.59 13.87
CA LYS A 109 -0.59 10.52 12.41
C LYS A 109 0.73 10.01 11.85
N PRO A 110 0.73 8.96 11.01
CA PRO A 110 1.96 8.50 10.39
C PRO A 110 2.42 9.47 9.29
N HIS A 111 3.72 9.67 9.19
CA HIS A 111 4.35 10.44 8.13
C HIS A 111 4.79 9.51 7.00
N LEU A 112 4.19 9.68 5.82
CA LEU A 112 4.44 8.82 4.66
C LEU A 112 4.97 9.65 3.48
N LYS A 113 5.66 9.00 2.56
CA LYS A 113 5.95 9.59 1.24
C LYS A 113 4.73 9.37 0.35
N GLY A 114 4.00 10.44 0.06
CA GLY A 114 2.84 10.43 -0.82
C GLY A 114 3.19 10.88 -2.24
N TYR A 115 2.46 10.34 -3.21
CA TYR A 115 2.51 10.82 -4.59
C TYR A 115 1.97 12.26 -4.66
N PRO A 116 2.61 13.15 -5.43
CA PRO A 116 2.06 14.48 -5.66
C PRO A 116 0.81 14.40 -6.54
N ALA A 117 -0.07 15.40 -6.45
CA ALA A 117 -1.37 15.38 -7.13
C ALA A 117 -1.22 15.30 -8.66
N GLU A 118 -0.23 16.00 -9.19
CA GLU A 118 0.12 16.03 -10.60
C GLU A 118 0.42 14.62 -11.13
N SER A 119 1.26 13.84 -10.42
CA SER A 119 1.56 12.46 -10.83
C SER A 119 0.34 11.55 -10.76
N VAL A 120 -0.49 11.67 -9.70
CA VAL A 120 -1.70 10.84 -9.57
C VAL A 120 -2.71 11.16 -10.68
N VAL A 121 -2.86 12.43 -11.05
CA VAL A 121 -3.76 12.82 -12.15
C VAL A 121 -3.21 12.30 -13.49
N SER A 122 -1.91 12.46 -13.75
CA SER A 122 -1.28 11.96 -14.98
C SER A 122 -1.43 10.45 -15.14
N GLU A 123 -1.11 9.67 -14.11
CA GLU A 123 -1.23 8.20 -14.14
C GLU A 123 -2.67 7.75 -14.39
N LYS A 124 -3.65 8.35 -13.69
CA LYS A 124 -5.07 7.99 -13.87
C LYS A 124 -5.68 8.47 -15.18
N PHE A 125 -5.07 9.45 -15.84
CA PHE A 125 -5.53 9.91 -17.16
C PHE A 125 -5.04 8.99 -18.29
N GLU A 126 -3.85 8.41 -18.15
CA GLU A 126 -3.26 7.50 -19.15
C GLU A 126 -3.80 6.06 -19.03
N ALA A 127 -4.27 5.67 -17.84
CA ALA A 127 -4.74 4.31 -17.52
C ALA A 127 -6.07 3.89 -18.17
#